data_AF-A0AAD6PYN6-F1
#
_entry.id   AF-A0AAD6PYN6-F1
#
_cell.length_a   1.000
_cell.length_b   1.000
_cell.length_c   1.000
_cell.angle_alpha   90.00
_cell.angle_beta   90.00
_cell.angle_gamma   90.00
#
_symmetry.space_group_name_H-M   'P 1'
#
loop_
_entity.id
_entity.type
_entity.pdbx_description
1 polymer ?
#
loop_
_entity_poly.entity_id
_entity_poly.type
_entity_poly.pdbx_seq_one_letter_code
_entity_poly.pdbx_strand_id
1 'polypeptide(L)'
;MATGKPVLLSDLVSIASYVPSNYIRPVSDRPKLSEVLSSDGSIPLIDLQGLEGPNRSSIVGEIAQACQTHDLMRHCKLYYCLKVENHGIPNKVIDGTLRVSKESSHLTERERLENYSDDPTKTTRLSTSFNVKTEIVSSWRDFPRLHCYVPAGRLNS
;
A
#
# COMPACT_ATOMS: atom_id res chain seq x y z
N MET A 1 -24.73 -23.75 -2.62
CA MET A 1 -23.35 -23.54 -2.14
C MET A 1 -22.44 -23.64 -3.34
N ALA A 2 -21.76 -22.56 -3.71
CA ALA A 2 -20.90 -22.56 -4.88
C ALA A 2 -19.71 -23.51 -4.63
N THR A 3 -19.57 -24.53 -5.47
CA THR A 3 -18.60 -25.63 -5.37
C THR A 3 -17.21 -25.25 -5.89
N GLY A 4 -16.83 -23.98 -5.78
CA GLY A 4 -15.55 -23.46 -6.26
C GLY A 4 -14.53 -23.32 -5.13
N LYS A 5 -13.25 -23.51 -5.44
CA LYS A 5 -12.14 -23.16 -4.54
C LYS A 5 -12.22 -21.65 -4.23
N PRO A 6 -12.02 -21.20 -2.97
CA PRO A 6 -12.04 -19.78 -2.64
C PRO A 6 -11.00 -19.04 -3.46
N VAL A 7 -11.40 -17.94 -4.08
CA VAL A 7 -10.53 -17.13 -4.95
C VAL A 7 -9.84 -16.03 -4.16
N LEU A 8 -10.57 -15.36 -3.25
CA LEU A 8 -10.03 -14.31 -2.41
C LEU A 8 -9.45 -14.88 -1.13
N LEU A 9 -8.45 -14.19 -0.58
CA LEU A 9 -7.85 -14.58 0.69
C LEU A 9 -8.86 -14.48 1.84
N SER A 10 -9.70 -13.45 1.84
CA SER A 10 -10.76 -13.24 2.82
C SER A 10 -11.71 -14.44 2.93
N ASP A 11 -12.06 -15.06 1.80
CA ASP A 11 -12.91 -16.26 1.77
C ASP A 11 -12.12 -17.50 2.21
N LEU A 12 -10.87 -17.64 1.77
CA LEU A 12 -9.97 -18.73 2.17
C LEU A 12 -9.73 -18.79 3.68
N VAL A 13 -9.49 -17.64 4.31
CA VAL A 13 -9.25 -17.53 5.77
C VAL A 13 -10.47 -17.98 6.58
N SER A 14 -11.68 -17.82 6.05
CA SER A 14 -12.90 -18.24 6.75
C SER A 14 -13.04 -19.76 6.87
N ILE A 15 -12.37 -20.52 6.02
CA ILE A 15 -12.46 -22.00 5.97
C ILE A 15 -11.14 -22.72 6.29
N ALA A 16 -10.00 -22.03 6.21
CA ALA A 16 -8.69 -22.64 6.38
C ALA A 16 -8.33 -22.75 7.88
N SER A 17 -7.86 -23.93 8.30
CA SER A 17 -7.35 -24.15 9.66
C SER A 17 -5.85 -23.87 9.81
N TYR A 18 -5.14 -23.66 8.71
CA TYR A 18 -3.71 -23.40 8.65
C TYR A 18 -3.36 -22.52 7.45
N VAL A 19 -2.21 -21.84 7.50
CA VAL A 19 -1.69 -21.06 6.37
C VAL A 19 -1.30 -22.00 5.23
N PRO A 20 -1.88 -21.87 4.02
CA PRO A 20 -1.54 -22.76 2.91
C PRO A 20 -0.09 -22.57 2.45
N SER A 21 0.51 -23.64 1.95
CA SER A 21 1.94 -23.68 1.60
C SER A 21 2.35 -22.61 0.59
N ASN A 22 1.49 -22.24 -0.36
CA ASN A 22 1.75 -21.20 -1.34
C ASN A 22 1.83 -19.79 -0.75
N TYR A 23 1.45 -19.56 0.51
CA TYR A 23 1.63 -18.29 1.22
C TYR A 23 2.86 -18.29 2.14
N ILE A 24 3.54 -19.43 2.30
CA ILE A 24 4.69 -19.58 3.18
C ILE A 24 5.95 -19.19 2.40
N ARG A 25 6.56 -18.05 2.76
CA ARG A 25 7.84 -17.64 2.17
C ARG A 25 8.96 -18.64 2.49
N PRO A 26 9.91 -18.87 1.57
CA PRO A 26 11.15 -19.60 1.85
C PRO A 26 11.89 -19.01 3.05
N VAL A 27 12.65 -19.83 3.77
CA VAL A 27 13.40 -19.38 4.96
C VAL A 27 14.37 -18.24 4.62
N SER A 28 14.98 -18.26 3.42
CA SER A 28 15.86 -17.19 2.92
C SER A 28 15.19 -15.82 2.80
N ASP A 29 13.87 -15.80 2.60
CA ASP A 29 13.09 -14.58 2.31
C ASP A 29 12.38 -14.03 3.56
N ARG A 30 12.46 -14.76 4.68
CA ARG A 30 11.83 -14.34 5.94
C ARG A 30 12.72 -13.30 6.65
N PRO A 31 12.12 -12.29 7.30
CA PRO A 31 12.90 -11.34 8.09
C PRO A 31 13.68 -12.07 9.18
N LYS A 32 14.98 -11.79 9.29
CA LYS A 32 15.81 -12.28 10.39
C LYS A 32 15.78 -11.25 11.51
N LEU A 33 14.93 -11.49 12.50
CA LEU A 33 14.75 -10.56 13.62
C LEU A 33 16.05 -10.29 14.40
N SER A 34 16.98 -11.26 14.43
CA SER A 34 18.31 -11.09 15.02
C SER A 34 19.22 -10.10 14.28
N GLU A 35 18.95 -9.84 13.00
CA GLU A 35 19.68 -8.87 12.18
C GLU A 35 18.99 -7.50 12.15
N VAL A 36 17.84 -7.36 12.83
CA VAL A 36 17.16 -6.06 12.98
C VAL A 36 17.99 -5.22 13.94
N LEU A 37 18.81 -4.33 13.37
CA LEU A 37 19.54 -3.33 14.12
C LEU A 37 18.52 -2.35 14.73
N SER A 38 18.62 -2.12 16.04
CA SER A 38 17.99 -0.96 16.66
C SER A 38 18.68 0.28 16.12
N SER A 39 18.07 0.91 15.12
CA SER A 39 18.52 2.18 14.56
C SER A 39 17.86 3.32 15.35
N ASP A 40 18.65 4.33 15.71
CA ASP A 40 18.19 5.66 16.11
C ASP A 40 17.67 6.48 14.91
N GLY A 41 17.92 6.00 13.69
CA GLY A 41 17.45 6.58 12.44
C GLY A 41 15.93 6.55 12.33
N SER A 42 15.33 7.73 12.26
CA SER A 42 13.91 7.93 11.95
C SER A 42 13.72 8.19 10.46
N ILE A 43 12.55 7.83 9.93
CA ILE A 43 12.13 8.27 8.59
C ILE A 43 11.93 9.80 8.66
N PRO A 44 12.57 10.60 7.78
CA PRO A 44 12.41 12.05 7.78
C PRO A 44 10.94 12.47 7.76
N LEU A 45 10.56 13.41 8.63
CA LEU A 45 9.24 14.05 8.65
C LEU A 45 9.40 15.48 8.14
N ILE A 46 8.71 15.81 7.05
CA ILE A 46 8.80 17.11 6.39
C ILE A 46 7.49 17.87 6.60
N ASP A 47 7.61 19.09 7.14
CA ASP A 47 6.49 20.01 7.26
C ASP A 47 6.27 20.77 5.93
N LEU A 48 5.10 20.59 5.32
CA LEU A 48 4.76 21.28 4.07
C LEU A 48 4.08 22.64 4.29
N GLN A 49 3.99 23.11 5.53
CA GLN A 49 3.44 24.42 5.85
C GLN A 49 4.27 25.53 5.19
N GLY A 50 3.62 26.34 4.34
CA GLY A 50 4.29 27.43 3.63
C GLY A 50 5.05 27.00 2.37
N LEU A 51 4.80 25.79 1.85
CA LEU A 51 5.32 25.33 0.56
C LEU A 51 4.96 26.27 -0.61
N GLU A 52 3.79 26.91 -0.56
CA GLU A 52 3.36 27.91 -1.55
C GLU A 52 3.80 29.35 -1.22
N GLY A 53 4.64 29.51 -0.19
CA GLY A 53 5.09 30.80 0.34
C GLY A 53 6.60 31.04 0.21
N PRO A 54 7.15 32.01 0.95
CA PRO A 54 8.58 32.36 0.88
C PRO A 54 9.50 31.21 1.35
N ASN A 55 8.98 30.28 2.15
CA ASN A 55 9.73 29.12 2.68
C ASN A 55 9.91 27.99 1.66
N ARG A 56 9.30 28.09 0.47
CA ARG A 56 9.33 27.05 -0.57
C ARG A 56 10.72 26.49 -0.84
N SER A 57 11.72 27.37 -0.97
CA SER A 57 13.10 26.95 -1.28
C SER A 57 13.69 26.04 -0.20
N SER A 58 13.43 26.35 1.08
CA SER A 58 13.88 25.54 2.22
C SER A 58 13.23 24.16 2.21
N ILE A 59 11.89 24.12 2.10
CA ILE A 59 11.12 22.88 2.13
C ILE A 59 11.50 21.97 0.94
N VAL A 60 11.67 22.53 -0.26
CA VAL A 60 12.15 21.77 -1.41
C VAL A 60 13.57 21.24 -1.19
N GLY A 61 14.44 22.02 -0.53
CA GLY A 61 15.76 21.57 -0.11
C GLY A 61 15.70 20.39 0.87
N GLU A 62 14.81 20.43 1.86
CA GLU A 62 14.59 19.34 2.81
C GLU A 62 14.07 18.07 2.13
N ILE A 63 13.12 18.20 1.19
CA ILE A 63 12.63 17.08 0.36
C ILE A 63 13.79 16.49 -0.45
N ALA A 64 14.59 17.33 -1.10
CA ALA A 64 15.73 16.89 -1.89
C ALA A 64 16.76 16.15 -1.02
N GLN A 65 17.06 16.67 0.17
CA GLN A 65 17.96 16.02 1.12
C GLN A 65 17.43 14.68 1.61
N ALA A 66 16.14 14.59 2.00
CA ALA A 66 15.51 13.34 2.41
C ALA A 66 15.56 12.27 1.30
N CYS A 67 15.41 12.69 0.04
CA CYS A 67 15.57 11.84 -1.14
C CYS A 67 17.03 11.49 -1.46
N GLN A 68 18.02 12.17 -0.87
CA GLN A 68 19.45 11.96 -1.16
C GLN A 68 20.20 11.25 -0.04
N THR A 69 19.66 11.18 1.18
CA THR A 69 20.28 10.49 2.32
C THR A 69 20.44 8.99 2.05
N HIS A 70 21.58 8.65 1.43
CA HIS A 70 21.90 7.35 0.84
C HIS A 70 22.51 6.36 1.85
N ASP A 71 23.05 6.87 2.97
CA ASP A 71 23.97 6.10 3.81
C ASP A 71 23.35 5.49 5.09
N LEU A 72 22.27 6.07 5.64
CA LEU A 72 21.60 5.54 6.83
C LEU A 72 20.75 4.28 6.54
N MET A 73 20.45 4.00 5.28
CA MET A 73 19.62 2.87 4.85
C MET A 73 20.38 1.85 4.00
N ARG A 74 21.70 1.71 4.13
CA ARG A 74 22.41 0.62 3.41
C ARG A 74 21.99 -0.80 3.82
N HIS A 75 21.47 -0.96 5.04
CA HIS A 75 20.99 -2.25 5.55
C HIS A 75 19.47 -2.43 5.42
N CYS A 76 18.73 -1.33 5.33
CA CYS A 76 17.31 -1.35 5.04
C CYS A 76 17.14 -1.19 3.53
N LYS A 77 16.62 -2.17 2.81
CA LYS A 77 16.15 -1.99 1.40
C LYS A 77 14.97 -1.00 1.27
N LEU A 78 14.94 0.03 2.11
CA LEU A 78 14.00 1.14 2.14
C LEU A 78 14.57 2.22 1.24
N TYR A 79 14.21 2.15 -0.04
CA TYR A 79 14.43 3.23 -0.98
C TYR A 79 13.68 4.48 -0.49
N TYR A 80 14.37 5.62 -0.39
CA TYR A 80 13.82 6.99 -0.44
C TYR A 80 12.45 7.23 0.24
N CYS A 81 12.32 6.88 1.52
CA CYS A 81 11.07 7.10 2.27
C CYS A 81 11.11 8.42 3.04
N LEU A 82 10.03 9.20 2.95
CA LEU A 82 9.79 10.38 3.78
C LEU A 82 8.33 10.39 4.25
N LYS A 83 8.07 11.03 5.37
CA LYS A 83 6.74 11.36 5.89
C LYS A 83 6.50 12.85 5.67
N VAL A 84 5.25 13.24 5.48
CA VAL A 84 4.86 14.65 5.36
C VAL A 84 3.76 14.98 6.36
N GLU A 85 3.80 16.19 6.88
CA GLU A 85 2.72 16.80 7.66
C GLU A 85 2.33 18.16 7.06
N ASN A 86 1.21 18.73 7.53
CA ASN A 86 0.62 19.95 6.97
C ASN A 86 0.49 19.95 5.43
N HIS A 87 0.25 18.76 4.86
CA HIS A 87 0.19 18.48 3.43
C HIS A 87 -1.04 19.08 2.71
N GLY A 88 -1.85 19.89 3.38
CA GLY A 88 -3.03 20.56 2.81
C GLY A 88 -4.25 19.67 2.55
N ILE A 89 -4.11 18.35 2.58
CA ILE A 89 -5.25 17.40 2.49
C ILE A 89 -6.11 17.50 3.76
N PRO A 90 -7.40 17.88 3.67
CA PRO A 90 -8.26 18.00 4.85
C PRO A 90 -8.46 16.66 5.56
N ASN A 91 -8.42 16.65 6.91
CA ASN A 91 -8.64 15.43 7.71
C ASN A 91 -9.93 14.69 7.35
N LYS A 92 -11.03 15.42 7.08
CA LYS A 92 -12.30 14.81 6.63
C LYS A 92 -12.17 13.93 5.37
N VAL A 93 -11.23 14.25 4.47
CA VAL A 93 -10.97 13.47 3.25
C VAL A 93 -10.23 12.19 3.62
N ILE A 94 -9.20 12.30 4.46
CA ILE A 94 -8.44 11.14 4.97
C ILE A 94 -9.36 10.19 5.73
N ASP A 95 -10.16 10.71 6.66
CA ASP A 95 -11.12 9.94 7.45
C ASP A 95 -12.17 9.27 6.55
N GLY A 96 -12.67 9.99 5.54
CA GLY A 96 -13.59 9.45 4.55
C GLY A 96 -12.98 8.30 3.75
N THR A 97 -11.73 8.45 3.30
CA THR A 97 -11.00 7.39 2.57
C THR A 97 -10.77 6.17 3.46
N LEU A 98 -10.37 6.35 4.71
CA LEU A 98 -10.20 5.25 5.66
C LEU A 98 -11.52 4.53 5.95
N ARG A 99 -12.61 5.29 6.12
CA ARG A 99 -13.95 4.75 6.34
C ARG A 99 -14.41 3.89 5.15
N VAL A 100 -14.36 4.42 3.93
CA VAL A 100 -14.78 3.69 2.72
C VAL A 100 -13.90 2.46 2.49
N SER A 101 -12.59 2.56 2.75
CA SER A 101 -11.69 1.40 2.66
C SER A 101 -12.10 0.30 3.65
N LYS A 102 -12.43 0.67 4.89
CA LYS A 102 -12.93 -0.28 5.90
C LYS A 102 -14.27 -0.89 5.47
N GLU A 103 -15.22 -0.08 5.03
CA GLU A 103 -16.52 -0.55 4.53
C GLU A 103 -16.36 -1.54 3.37
N SER A 104 -15.42 -1.28 2.45
CA SER A 104 -15.14 -2.19 1.33
C SER A 104 -14.66 -3.58 1.77
N SER A 105 -14.00 -3.68 2.92
CA SER A 105 -13.56 -4.97 3.48
C SER A 105 -14.70 -5.80 4.07
N HIS A 106 -15.84 -5.16 4.33
CA HIS A 106 -17.05 -5.79 4.87
C HIS A 106 -18.08 -6.16 3.79
N LEU A 107 -17.77 -5.95 2.50
CA LEU A 107 -18.61 -6.41 1.39
C LEU A 107 -18.85 -7.92 1.47
N THR A 108 -20.03 -8.36 1.03
CA THR A 108 -20.37 -9.79 0.97
C THR A 108 -19.50 -10.53 -0.05
N GLU A 109 -19.37 -11.84 0.09
CA GLU A 109 -18.64 -12.67 -0.89
C GLU A 109 -19.14 -12.42 -2.31
N ARG A 110 -20.46 -12.36 -2.52
CA ARG A 110 -21.07 -12.06 -3.83
C ARG A 110 -20.58 -10.74 -4.41
N GLU A 111 -20.66 -9.65 -3.63
CA GLU A 111 -20.24 -8.31 -4.08
C GLU A 111 -18.74 -8.26 -4.37
N ARG A 112 -17.93 -8.94 -3.56
CA ARG A 112 -16.48 -9.03 -3.79
C ARG A 112 -16.16 -9.77 -5.09
N LEU A 113 -16.83 -10.90 -5.34
CA LEU A 113 -16.63 -11.71 -6.54
C LEU A 113 -17.13 -11.00 -7.81
N GLU A 114 -18.20 -10.22 -7.74
CA GLU A 114 -18.67 -9.38 -8.86
C GLU A 114 -17.60 -8.36 -9.30
N ASN A 115 -16.81 -7.88 -8.35
CA ASN A 115 -15.73 -6.92 -8.59
C ASN A 115 -14.36 -7.58 -8.83
N TYR A 116 -14.24 -8.91 -8.68
CA TYR A 116 -12.96 -9.60 -8.79
C TYR A 116 -12.47 -9.70 -10.24
N SER A 117 -11.16 -9.52 -10.43
CA SER A 117 -10.49 -9.90 -11.66
C SER A 117 -8.98 -10.10 -11.48
N ASP A 118 -8.44 -11.08 -12.21
CA ASP A 118 -6.99 -11.32 -12.37
C ASP A 118 -6.41 -10.69 -13.66
N ASP A 119 -7.23 -9.97 -14.43
CA ASP A 119 -6.81 -9.30 -15.66
C ASP A 119 -6.12 -7.97 -15.31
N PRO A 120 -4.81 -7.83 -15.59
CA PRO A 120 -4.06 -6.63 -15.26
C PRO A 120 -4.56 -5.37 -15.98
N THR A 121 -5.30 -5.51 -17.09
CA THR A 121 -5.79 -4.40 -17.91
C THR A 121 -7.07 -3.77 -17.37
N LYS A 122 -7.85 -4.47 -16.53
CA LYS A 122 -9.03 -3.88 -15.88
C LYS A 122 -8.64 -2.75 -14.94
N THR A 123 -9.18 -1.57 -15.18
CA THR A 123 -8.88 -0.30 -14.50
C THR A 123 -9.43 -0.24 -13.08
N THR A 124 -10.57 -0.86 -12.85
CA THR A 124 -11.20 -1.03 -11.53
C THR A 124 -11.46 -2.50 -11.29
N ARG A 125 -10.87 -3.06 -10.23
CA ARG A 125 -11.06 -4.46 -9.84
C ARG A 125 -10.67 -4.71 -8.39
N LEU A 126 -11.28 -5.71 -7.78
CA LEU A 126 -10.73 -6.39 -6.62
C LEU A 126 -9.73 -7.46 -7.11
N SER A 127 -8.57 -7.52 -6.49
CA SER A 127 -7.56 -8.55 -6.77
C SER A 127 -7.03 -9.13 -5.47
N THR A 128 -6.37 -10.28 -5.57
CA THR A 128 -5.68 -10.92 -4.45
C THR A 128 -4.20 -11.08 -4.76
N SER A 129 -3.38 -11.17 -3.72
CA SER A 129 -1.93 -11.41 -3.83
C SER A 129 -1.18 -10.35 -4.68
N PHE A 130 -0.35 -10.75 -5.64
CA PHE A 130 0.39 -9.84 -6.53
C PHE A 130 0.12 -10.14 -8.02
N ASN A 131 0.57 -11.30 -8.51
CA ASN A 131 0.27 -11.78 -9.86
C ASN A 131 0.03 -13.29 -9.80
N VAL A 132 -1.22 -13.64 -9.50
CA VAL A 132 -1.67 -15.02 -9.29
C VAL A 132 -1.36 -15.97 -10.46
N LYS A 133 -1.09 -15.44 -11.67
CA LYS A 133 -0.75 -16.23 -12.87
C LYS A 133 0.72 -16.63 -12.92
N THR A 134 1.61 -15.90 -12.24
CA THR A 134 3.07 -16.07 -12.39
C THR A 134 3.82 -16.19 -11.07
N GLU A 135 3.18 -15.89 -9.94
CA GLU A 135 3.83 -15.92 -8.64
C GLU A 135 4.04 -17.33 -8.11
N ILE A 136 5.18 -17.55 -7.45
CA ILE A 136 5.52 -18.83 -6.79
C ILE A 136 5.04 -18.82 -5.33
N VAL A 137 5.05 -17.64 -4.70
CA VAL A 137 4.60 -17.43 -3.33
C VAL A 137 3.61 -16.28 -3.32
N SER A 138 2.39 -16.57 -2.88
CA SER A 138 1.30 -15.61 -2.76
C SER A 138 1.51 -14.66 -1.58
N SER A 139 1.14 -13.40 -1.79
CA SER A 139 1.07 -12.39 -0.75
C SER A 139 -0.23 -12.53 0.03
N TRP A 140 -0.15 -12.42 1.36
CA TRP A 140 -1.29 -12.51 2.26
C TRP A 140 -2.12 -11.21 2.25
N ARG A 141 -2.79 -10.91 1.13
CA ARG A 141 -3.65 -9.73 0.97
C ARG A 141 -4.73 -9.90 -0.10
N ASP A 142 -5.85 -9.24 0.13
CA ASP A 142 -6.77 -8.80 -0.92
C ASP A 142 -6.67 -7.28 -1.04
N PHE A 143 -6.85 -6.72 -2.24
CA PHE A 143 -6.76 -5.28 -2.46
C PHE A 143 -7.66 -4.81 -3.61
N PRO A 144 -8.42 -3.72 -3.42
CA PRO A 144 -9.02 -3.02 -4.54
C PRO A 144 -7.93 -2.28 -5.32
N ARG A 145 -8.01 -2.33 -6.64
CA ARG A 145 -7.19 -1.55 -7.56
C ARG A 145 -8.09 -0.60 -8.33
N LEU A 146 -7.80 0.69 -8.20
CA LEU A 146 -8.52 1.78 -8.85
C LEU A 146 -7.51 2.61 -9.64
N HIS A 147 -7.68 2.65 -10.96
CA HIS A 147 -6.93 3.59 -11.80
C HIS A 147 -7.61 4.96 -11.70
N CYS A 148 -6.97 5.86 -10.97
CA CYS A 148 -7.41 7.25 -10.90
C CYS A 148 -6.62 8.07 -11.92
N TYR A 149 -7.32 8.70 -12.86
CA TYR A 149 -6.77 9.80 -13.66
C TYR A 149 -7.24 11.11 -13.03
N VAL A 150 -6.35 12.10 -12.91
CA VAL A 150 -6.76 13.47 -12.56
C VAL A 150 -7.30 14.10 -13.84
N PRO A 151 -8.61 14.40 -13.95
CA PRO A 151 -9.10 15.12 -15.12
C PRO A 151 -8.36 16.46 -15.20
N ALA A 152 -7.78 16.78 -16.35
CA ALA A 152 -6.88 17.91 -16.57
C ALA A 152 -7.50 19.32 -16.33
N GLY A 153 -8.72 19.41 -15.77
CA GLY A 153 -9.51 20.63 -15.67
C GLY A 153 -9.72 21.21 -14.26
N ARG A 154 -8.98 20.80 -13.22
CA ARG A 154 -9.19 21.31 -11.85
C ARG A 154 -7.95 21.84 -11.12
N LEU A 155 -6.86 22.13 -11.83
CA LEU A 155 -5.67 22.74 -11.22
C LEU A 155 -5.70 24.28 -11.15
N ASN A 156 -6.79 24.92 -11.61
CA ASN A 156 -6.94 26.38 -11.56
C ASN A 156 -8.26 26.75 -10.86
N SER A 157 -8.28 26.72 -9.53
CA SER A 157 -9.27 27.44 -8.71
C SER A 157 -8.70 27.76 -7.35
#